data_AF-A0A916X663-F1
#
_entry.id   AF-A0A916X663-F1
#
_cell.length_a   1.000
_cell.length_b   1.000
_cell.length_c   1.000
_cell.angle_alpha   90.00
_cell.angle_beta   90.00
_cell.angle_gamma   90.00
#
_symmetry.space_group_name_H-M   'P 1'
#
loop_
_entity.id
_entity.type
_entity.pdbx_description
1 polymer ?
#
loop_
_entity_poly.entity_id
_entity_poly.type
_entity_poly.pdbx_seq_one_letter_code
_entity_poly.pdbx_strand_id
1 'polypeptide(L)'
;MHLELKPSKEMTRTFREAALDFLEAKSADAKISDAKRKQNLSQLKAYAFPALGKLQVQSIDADAIAACLRPIWTSKPETARKVRSLIIRTLRFARPDGALFIGTLGPAVADRLPAQAGRVDSGWRSGRAQLLTQTTWRQPCLLLIDPRRQPLSKCCCDYSH
;
A
#
# COMPACT_ATOMS: atom_id res chain seq x y z
N MET A 1 26.61 -26.76 -16.31
CA MET A 1 25.48 -27.58 -15.82
C MET A 1 24.31 -26.62 -15.60
N HIS A 2 23.33 -26.62 -16.51
CA HIS A 2 22.10 -25.83 -16.30
C HIS A 2 21.27 -26.57 -15.24
N LEU A 3 21.30 -26.07 -14.01
CA LEU A 3 20.47 -26.61 -12.94
C LEU A 3 19.03 -26.15 -13.21
N GLU A 4 18.26 -26.97 -13.94
CA GLU A 4 16.82 -26.79 -14.09
C GLU A 4 16.14 -27.05 -12.74
N LEU A 5 16.11 -26.01 -11.91
CA LEU A 5 15.29 -25.95 -10.72
C LEU A 5 13.82 -25.94 -11.18
N LYS A 6 13.20 -27.12 -11.21
CA LYS A 6 11.75 -27.25 -11.33
C LYS A 6 11.12 -26.39 -10.22
N PRO A 7 10.26 -25.41 -10.54
CA PRO A 7 9.63 -24.60 -9.51
C PRO A 7 8.80 -25.53 -8.62
N SER A 8 9.12 -25.56 -7.32
CA SER A 8 8.39 -26.32 -6.32
C SER A 8 6.89 -26.03 -6.45
N LYS A 9 6.03 -27.04 -6.25
CA LYS A 9 4.56 -27.02 -6.44
C LYS A 9 3.86 -25.78 -5.84
N GLU A 10 4.47 -25.15 -4.84
CA GLU A 10 4.00 -23.93 -4.18
C GLU A 10 4.19 -22.64 -5.00
N MET A 11 5.08 -22.63 -5.99
CA MET A 11 5.40 -21.47 -6.83
C MET A 11 4.57 -21.41 -8.12
N THR A 12 4.07 -22.56 -8.58
CA THR A 12 3.25 -22.67 -9.80
C THR A 12 1.76 -22.47 -9.56
N ARG A 13 1.32 -22.40 -8.30
CA ARG A 13 -0.09 -22.20 -7.97
C ARG A 13 -0.59 -20.85 -8.49
N THR A 14 -1.82 -20.86 -9.01
CA THR A 14 -2.49 -19.63 -9.42
C THR A 14 -2.92 -18.82 -8.21
N PHE A 15 -3.10 -17.51 -8.40
CA PHE A 15 -3.66 -16.66 -7.34
C PHE A 15 -5.02 -17.16 -6.85
N ARG A 16 -5.84 -17.69 -7.77
CA ARG A 16 -7.16 -18.22 -7.44
C ARG A 16 -7.06 -19.38 -6.45
N GLU A 17 -6.18 -20.34 -6.71
CA GLU A 17 -5.99 -21.50 -5.82
C GLU A 17 -5.43 -21.05 -4.47
N ALA A 18 -4.41 -20.20 -4.48
CA ALA A 18 -3.83 -19.66 -3.25
C ALA A 18 -4.84 -18.86 -2.42
N ALA A 19 -5.76 -18.14 -3.06
CA ALA A 19 -6.82 -17.40 -2.39
C ALA A 19 -7.84 -18.32 -1.71
N LEU A 20 -8.17 -19.46 -2.34
CA LEU A 20 -9.08 -20.44 -1.76
C LEU A 20 -8.43 -21.12 -0.55
N ASP A 21 -7.18 -21.57 -0.70
CA ASP A 21 -6.37 -22.17 0.36
C ASP A 21 -6.21 -21.21 1.56
N PHE A 22 -5.95 -19.92 1.31
CA PHE A 22 -5.91 -18.90 2.36
C PHE A 22 -7.23 -18.76 3.13
N LEU A 23 -8.37 -18.84 2.44
CA LEU A 23 -9.69 -18.73 3.06
C LEU A 23 -10.05 -20.00 3.86
N GLU A 24 -9.59 -21.16 3.41
CA GLU A 24 -9.73 -22.43 4.12
C GLU A 24 -8.83 -22.46 5.36
N ALA A 25 -7.55 -22.10 5.24
CA ALA A 25 -6.64 -21.99 6.37
C ALA A 25 -7.13 -21.00 7.43
N LYS A 26 -7.80 -19.92 7.02
CA LYS A 26 -8.44 -18.98 7.94
C LYS A 26 -9.73 -19.49 8.59
N SER A 27 -10.36 -20.51 8.03
CA SER A 27 -11.56 -21.11 8.62
C SER A 27 -11.24 -21.94 9.86
N ALA A 28 -10.00 -22.41 10.00
CA ALA A 28 -9.50 -23.05 11.22
C ALA A 28 -9.33 -22.07 12.39
N ASP A 29 -9.25 -20.75 12.11
CA ASP A 29 -9.17 -19.73 13.15
C ASP A 29 -10.58 -19.37 13.64
N ALA A 30 -10.93 -19.85 14.84
CA ALA A 30 -12.26 -19.68 15.43
C ALA A 30 -12.69 -18.20 15.61
N LYS A 31 -11.78 -17.22 15.46
CA LYS A 31 -12.11 -15.79 15.53
C LYS A 31 -12.71 -15.25 14.23
N ILE A 32 -12.65 -15.99 13.12
CA ILE A 32 -13.18 -15.52 11.83
C ILE A 32 -14.52 -16.20 11.53
N SER A 33 -15.60 -15.41 11.64
CA SER A 33 -16.94 -15.84 11.27
C SER A 33 -17.03 -16.26 9.79
N ASP A 34 -17.82 -17.30 9.51
CA ASP A 34 -18.15 -17.78 8.16
C ASP A 34 -18.68 -16.66 7.25
N ALA A 35 -19.43 -15.71 7.81
CA ALA A 35 -19.92 -14.53 7.09
C ALA A 35 -18.77 -13.69 6.51
N LYS A 36 -17.68 -13.54 7.26
CA LYS A 36 -16.50 -12.78 6.82
C LYS A 36 -15.76 -13.49 5.69
N ARG A 37 -15.66 -14.81 5.77
CA ARG A 37 -15.08 -15.65 4.71
C ARG A 37 -15.85 -15.51 3.41
N LYS A 38 -17.18 -15.62 3.45
CA LYS A 38 -18.06 -15.39 2.30
C LYS A 38 -17.88 -14.00 1.71
N GLN A 39 -17.82 -12.97 2.56
CA GLN A 39 -17.58 -11.59 2.13
C GLN A 39 -16.22 -11.42 1.43
N ASN A 40 -15.17 -12.04 1.95
CA ASN A 40 -13.83 -11.98 1.34
C ASN A 40 -13.81 -12.71 -0.01
N LEU A 41 -14.42 -13.89 -0.08
CA LEU A 41 -14.53 -14.66 -1.32
C LEU A 41 -15.28 -13.87 -2.40
N SER A 42 -16.42 -13.25 -2.06
CA SER A 42 -17.18 -12.43 -3.01
C SER A 42 -16.38 -11.22 -3.51
N GLN A 43 -15.63 -10.55 -2.64
CA GLN A 43 -14.75 -9.45 -3.05
C GLN A 43 -13.63 -9.90 -3.98
N LEU A 44 -12.97 -11.02 -3.67
CA LEU A 44 -11.90 -11.57 -4.51
C LEU A 44 -12.44 -12.03 -5.86
N LYS A 45 -13.63 -12.67 -5.90
CA LYS A 45 -14.31 -13.07 -7.14
C LYS A 45 -14.67 -11.87 -8.01
N ALA A 46 -15.20 -10.80 -7.42
CA ALA A 46 -15.65 -9.63 -8.16
C ALA A 46 -14.50 -8.81 -8.73
N TYR A 47 -13.40 -8.65 -7.99
CA TYR A 47 -12.36 -7.67 -8.32
C TYR A 47 -11.00 -8.29 -8.65
N ALA A 48 -10.54 -9.29 -7.89
CA ALA A 48 -9.18 -9.83 -8.02
C ALA A 48 -9.08 -10.96 -9.05
N PHE A 49 -10.04 -11.87 -9.10
CA PHE A 49 -10.04 -13.02 -10.01
C PHE A 49 -10.05 -12.68 -11.51
N PRO A 50 -10.76 -11.66 -12.02
CA PRO A 50 -10.73 -11.37 -13.45
C PRO A 50 -9.35 -10.93 -13.95
N ALA A 51 -8.56 -10.24 -13.11
CA ALA A 51 -7.23 -9.73 -13.48
C ALA A 51 -6.09 -10.67 -13.05
N LEU A 52 -6.12 -11.12 -11.79
CA LEU A 52 -4.99 -11.85 -11.16
C LEU A 52 -5.24 -13.36 -11.09
N GLY A 53 -6.47 -13.82 -11.26
CA GLY A 53 -6.84 -15.22 -10.97
C GLY A 53 -6.11 -16.27 -11.80
N LYS A 54 -5.71 -15.93 -13.03
CA LYS A 54 -4.95 -16.82 -13.94
C LYS A 54 -3.43 -16.66 -13.80
N LEU A 55 -2.98 -15.62 -13.11
CA LEU A 55 -1.56 -15.37 -12.92
C LEU A 55 -1.01 -16.28 -11.81
N GLN A 56 0.24 -16.67 -11.99
CA GLN A 56 0.99 -17.38 -10.96
C GLN A 56 1.29 -16.43 -9.80
N VAL A 57 1.26 -16.92 -8.57
CA VAL A 57 1.51 -16.09 -7.37
C VAL A 57 2.86 -15.39 -7.39
N GLN A 58 3.86 -15.98 -8.04
CA GLN A 58 5.20 -15.44 -8.20
C GLN A 58 5.29 -14.23 -9.15
N SER A 59 4.44 -14.20 -10.18
CA SER A 59 4.43 -13.14 -11.21
C SER A 59 3.53 -11.95 -10.85
N ILE A 60 2.97 -11.93 -9.64
CA ILE A 60 2.09 -10.86 -9.20
C ILE A 60 2.92 -9.78 -8.53
N ASP A 61 3.07 -8.66 -9.24
CA ASP A 61 3.76 -7.46 -8.79
C ASP A 61 2.81 -6.36 -8.31
N ALA A 62 3.38 -5.34 -7.68
CA ALA A 62 2.64 -4.14 -7.26
C ALA A 62 1.87 -3.48 -8.41
N ASP A 63 2.40 -3.56 -9.63
CA ASP A 63 1.79 -2.98 -10.83
C ASP A 63 0.51 -3.71 -11.23
N ALA A 64 0.54 -5.04 -11.26
CA ALA A 64 -0.62 -5.87 -11.55
C ALA A 64 -1.76 -5.64 -10.53
N ILE A 65 -1.39 -5.51 -9.25
CA ILE A 65 -2.35 -5.20 -8.18
C ILE A 65 -2.92 -3.79 -8.36
N ALA A 66 -2.08 -2.80 -8.67
CA ALA A 66 -2.52 -1.43 -8.91
C ALA A 66 -3.49 -1.38 -10.11
N ALA A 67 -3.16 -2.03 -11.22
CA ALA A 67 -4.01 -2.11 -12.41
C ALA A 67 -5.39 -2.69 -12.12
N CYS A 68 -5.45 -3.77 -11.33
CA CYS A 68 -6.71 -4.37 -10.86
C CYS A 68 -7.54 -3.42 -9.99
N LEU A 69 -6.89 -2.60 -9.15
CA LEU A 69 -7.57 -1.70 -8.23
C LEU A 69 -7.99 -0.37 -8.86
N ARG A 70 -7.32 0.11 -9.91
CA ARG A 70 -7.61 1.38 -10.62
C ARG A 70 -9.10 1.68 -10.82
N PRO A 71 -9.94 0.77 -11.37
CA PRO A 71 -11.36 1.07 -11.61
C PRO A 71 -12.18 1.24 -10.33
N ILE A 72 -11.83 0.56 -9.24
CA ILE A 72 -12.57 0.64 -7.96
C ILE A 72 -11.97 1.66 -7.00
N TRP A 73 -10.76 2.13 -7.28
CA TRP A 73 -9.97 2.95 -6.37
C TRP A 73 -10.63 4.29 -6.05
N THR A 74 -11.23 4.92 -7.05
CA THR A 74 -11.97 6.19 -6.94
C THR A 74 -13.46 5.98 -6.65
N SER A 75 -14.07 4.96 -7.26
CA SER A 75 -15.51 4.68 -7.09
C SER A 75 -15.86 4.16 -5.69
N LYS A 76 -15.06 3.27 -5.11
CA LYS A 76 -15.33 2.62 -3.82
C LYS A 76 -14.04 2.51 -2.99
N PRO A 77 -13.58 3.61 -2.37
CA PRO A 77 -12.25 3.68 -1.76
C PRO A 77 -12.05 2.69 -0.60
N GLU A 78 -13.08 2.51 0.23
CA GLU A 78 -13.05 1.52 1.33
C GLU A 78 -12.93 0.08 0.82
N THR A 79 -13.69 -0.26 -0.21
CA THR A 79 -13.66 -1.59 -0.83
C THR A 79 -12.29 -1.83 -1.46
N ALA A 80 -11.73 -0.85 -2.17
CA ALA A 80 -10.42 -0.98 -2.80
C ALA A 80 -9.30 -1.25 -1.77
N ARG A 81 -9.32 -0.58 -0.61
CA ARG A 81 -8.37 -0.81 0.50
C ARG A 81 -8.50 -2.22 1.09
N LYS A 82 -9.74 -2.68 1.27
CA LYS A 82 -10.04 -4.02 1.79
C LYS A 82 -9.55 -5.08 0.82
N VAL A 83 -9.85 -4.93 -0.47
CA VAL A 83 -9.40 -5.84 -1.54
C VAL A 83 -7.88 -5.86 -1.62
N ARG A 84 -7.21 -4.71 -1.58
CA ARG A 84 -5.74 -4.66 -1.54
C ARG A 84 -5.14 -5.43 -0.36
N SER A 85 -5.64 -5.17 0.84
CA SER A 85 -5.18 -5.87 2.04
C SER A 85 -5.42 -7.37 1.96
N LEU A 86 -6.52 -7.80 1.34
CA LEU A 86 -6.82 -9.21 1.09
C LEU A 86 -5.80 -9.82 0.12
N ILE A 87 -5.53 -9.18 -1.02
CA ILE A 87 -4.55 -9.64 -2.01
C ILE A 87 -3.16 -9.79 -1.35
N ILE A 88 -2.70 -8.78 -0.61
CA ILE A 88 -1.39 -8.81 0.07
C ILE A 88 -1.33 -9.97 1.08
N ARG A 89 -2.41 -10.21 1.85
CA ARG A 89 -2.47 -11.33 2.81
C ARG A 89 -2.48 -12.69 2.11
N THR A 90 -3.18 -12.82 1.00
CA THR A 90 -3.13 -14.03 0.17
C THR A 90 -1.72 -14.27 -0.35
N LEU A 91 -1.04 -13.25 -0.89
CA LEU A 91 0.34 -13.38 -1.35
C LEU A 91 1.32 -13.72 -0.22
N ARG A 92 1.11 -13.14 0.97
CA ARG A 92 1.88 -13.48 2.18
C ARG A 92 1.76 -14.94 2.58
N PHE A 93 0.56 -15.49 2.45
CA PHE A 93 0.30 -16.90 2.72
C PHE A 93 0.81 -17.80 1.58
N ALA A 94 0.80 -17.27 0.35
CA ALA A 94 1.11 -18.04 -0.84
C ALA A 94 2.62 -18.18 -1.13
N ARG A 95 3.41 -17.20 -0.70
CA ARG A 95 4.83 -17.10 -1.05
C ARG A 95 5.70 -17.28 0.21
N PRO A 96 6.85 -17.97 0.09
CA PRO A 96 7.80 -18.09 1.20
C PRO A 96 8.36 -16.72 1.63
N ASP A 97 8.61 -15.81 0.68
CA ASP A 97 9.03 -14.41 0.97
C ASP A 97 7.90 -13.51 1.46
N GLY A 98 6.73 -14.11 1.71
CA GLY A 98 5.48 -13.42 2.03
C GLY A 98 5.55 -12.51 3.24
N ALA A 99 6.46 -12.79 4.18
CA ALA A 99 6.67 -12.02 5.39
C ALA A 99 6.96 -10.54 5.11
N LEU A 100 7.61 -10.22 3.99
CA LEU A 100 8.02 -8.86 3.63
C LEU A 100 6.88 -8.01 3.03
N PHE A 101 5.82 -8.63 2.49
CA PHE A 101 4.81 -7.91 1.70
C PHE A 101 3.91 -6.97 2.50
N ILE A 102 3.77 -7.16 3.81
CA ILE A 102 2.96 -6.25 4.63
C ILE A 102 3.60 -4.84 4.70
N GLY A 103 4.94 -4.77 4.77
CA GLY A 103 5.66 -3.50 4.85
C GLY A 103 6.09 -2.90 3.50
N THR A 104 6.21 -3.72 2.45
CA THR A 104 6.80 -3.29 1.16
C THR A 104 5.78 -3.17 0.03
N LEU A 105 4.96 -4.21 -0.16
CA LEU A 105 4.03 -4.29 -1.28
C LEU A 105 2.83 -3.35 -1.10
N GLY A 106 2.40 -3.14 0.15
CA GLY A 106 1.42 -2.13 0.52
C GLY A 106 1.78 -0.74 -0.01
N PRO A 107 2.84 -0.09 0.50
CA PRO A 107 3.23 1.24 0.01
C PRO A 107 3.53 1.26 -1.49
N ALA A 108 4.18 0.22 -2.04
CA ALA A 108 4.47 0.15 -3.48
C ALA A 108 3.22 0.19 -4.37
N VAL A 109 2.12 -0.48 -3.99
CA VAL A 109 0.85 -0.38 -4.73
C VAL A 109 0.22 1.01 -4.56
N ALA A 110 0.54 1.74 -3.48
CA ALA A 110 -0.08 3.02 -3.15
C ALA A 110 0.55 4.14 -3.96
N ASP A 111 1.88 4.08 -4.11
CA ASP A 111 2.67 4.98 -4.95
C ASP A 111 2.20 4.98 -6.41
N ARG A 112 1.66 3.86 -6.90
CA ARG A 112 1.15 3.68 -8.27
C ARG A 112 -0.29 4.16 -8.48
N LEU A 113 -0.98 4.60 -7.43
CA LEU A 113 -2.40 4.97 -7.48
C LEU A 113 -2.60 6.42 -6.98
N PRO A 114 -3.55 7.18 -7.55
CA PRO A 114 -3.81 8.54 -7.09
C PRO A 114 -4.31 8.56 -5.64
N ALA A 115 -4.14 9.67 -4.92
CA ALA A 115 -4.64 9.78 -3.55
C ALA A 115 -6.17 9.57 -3.49
N GLN A 116 -6.65 8.80 -2.53
CA GLN A 116 -8.09 8.60 -2.33
C GLN A 116 -8.68 9.77 -1.56
N ALA A 117 -9.79 10.33 -2.08
CA ALA A 117 -10.55 11.35 -1.36
C ALA A 117 -11.04 10.80 0.00
N GLY A 118 -10.92 11.61 1.06
CA GLY A 118 -11.43 11.29 2.40
C GLY A 118 -10.48 10.52 3.33
N ARG A 119 -9.16 10.50 3.07
CA ARG A 119 -8.17 10.06 4.06
C ARG A 119 -7.08 11.12 4.25
N VAL A 120 -6.94 11.63 5.46
CA VAL A 120 -5.69 12.25 5.92
C VAL A 120 -4.72 11.10 6.14
N ASP A 121 -3.80 10.88 5.20
CA ASP A 121 -2.78 9.83 5.34
C ASP A 121 -1.79 10.25 6.44
N SER A 122 -1.98 9.72 7.65
CA SER A 122 -1.03 9.85 8.74
C SER A 122 0.15 8.92 8.48
N GLY A 123 1.04 9.35 7.59
CA GLY A 123 2.39 8.82 7.51
C GLY A 123 2.63 7.71 6.50
N TRP A 124 2.55 8.02 5.21
CA TRP A 124 3.49 7.52 4.20
C TRP A 124 3.68 8.56 3.08
N ARG A 125 4.40 9.65 3.40
CA ARG A 125 5.12 10.45 2.41
C ARG A 125 6.51 9.85 2.27
N SER A 126 6.72 9.04 1.24
CA SER A 126 8.04 8.88 0.66
C SER A 126 8.55 10.28 0.33
N GLY A 127 9.73 10.63 0.85
CA GLY A 127 10.37 11.91 0.60
C GLY A 127 10.60 12.11 -0.90
N ARG A 128 9.70 12.84 -1.55
CA ARG A 128 9.89 13.53 -2.84
C ARG A 128 8.69 14.44 -3.10
N ALA A 129 8.65 15.55 -2.37
CA ALA A 129 8.07 16.83 -2.79
C ALA A 129 8.20 17.80 -1.61
N GLN A 130 9.43 18.23 -1.31
CA GLN A 130 9.60 19.57 -0.76
C GLN A 130 9.55 20.54 -1.95
N LEU A 131 8.39 20.59 -2.60
CA LEU A 131 8.04 21.77 -3.38
C LEU A 131 7.71 22.83 -2.35
N LEU A 132 8.60 23.80 -2.28
CA LEU A 132 8.48 25.06 -1.58
C LEU A 132 7.09 25.65 -1.81
N THR A 133 6.18 25.47 -0.86
CA THR A 133 5.03 26.35 -0.69
C THR A 133 5.19 27.17 0.58
N GLN A 134 6.37 27.79 0.71
CA GLN A 134 6.45 29.10 1.34
C GLN A 134 6.01 30.13 0.30
N THR A 135 4.70 30.30 0.16
CA THR A 135 4.10 31.49 -0.45
C THR A 135 2.68 31.63 0.10
N THR A 136 2.56 32.18 1.30
CA THR A 136 2.21 33.59 1.51
C THR A 136 0.81 33.92 1.02
N TRP A 137 -0.17 33.82 1.92
CA TRP A 137 -1.37 34.66 1.87
C TRP A 137 -1.58 35.31 3.24
N ARG A 138 -0.71 36.28 3.54
CA ARG A 138 -1.04 37.43 4.38
C ARG A 138 -0.55 38.66 3.62
N GLN A 139 -1.51 39.42 3.10
CA GLN A 139 -1.36 40.65 2.33
C GLN A 139 -0.78 41.81 3.21
N PRO A 140 -0.39 42.93 2.59
CA PRO A 140 0.88 43.61 2.82
C PRO A 140 0.80 44.73 3.87
N CYS A 141 1.83 44.84 4.70
CA CYS A 141 2.16 46.11 5.34
C CYS A 141 3.48 46.59 4.74
N LEU A 142 3.37 47.61 3.89
CA LEU A 142 4.46 48.52 3.51
C LEU A 142 5.30 48.85 4.75
N LEU A 143 6.57 48.47 4.76
CA LEU A 143 7.61 49.21 5.46
C LEU A 143 8.86 49.23 4.58
N LEU A 144 9.04 50.39 3.96
CA LEU A 144 10.26 50.93 3.40
C LEU A 144 11.31 51.11 4.52
N ILE A 145 12.61 50.98 4.20
CA ILE A 145 13.80 51.48 4.95
C ILE A 145 14.28 50.53 6.09
N ASP A 146 15.54 50.07 6.25
CA ASP A 146 16.90 50.62 6.04
C ASP A 146 17.96 49.50 5.91
N PRO A 147 19.03 49.64 5.10
CA PRO A 147 20.10 48.64 4.91
C PRO A 147 21.33 48.81 5.82
N ARG A 148 21.19 49.18 7.10
CA ARG A 148 22.29 49.08 8.08
C ARG A 148 21.86 48.56 9.45
N ARG A 149 21.99 47.24 9.67
CA ARG A 149 22.37 46.70 11.00
C ARG A 149 23.02 45.32 10.92
N GLN A 150 24.23 45.30 11.45
CA GLN A 150 25.12 44.17 11.73
C GLN A 150 24.51 43.17 12.74
N PRO A 151 25.07 41.95 12.84
CA PRO A 151 24.43 40.77 13.42
C PRO A 151 24.60 40.68 14.93
N LEU A 152 23.66 40.03 15.61
CA LEU A 152 23.87 39.56 16.99
C LEU A 152 23.59 38.06 17.09
N SER A 153 24.71 37.35 17.22
CA SER A 153 24.93 36.09 17.91
C SER A 153 23.95 35.78 19.05
N LYS A 154 23.50 34.52 19.14
CA LYS A 154 23.90 33.60 20.21
C LYS A 154 23.24 32.22 20.05
N CYS A 155 24.11 31.22 19.95
CA CYS A 155 23.84 29.81 20.19
C CYS A 155 23.55 29.53 21.68
N CYS A 156 23.18 28.26 21.91
CA CYS A 156 23.18 27.47 23.14
C CYS A 156 21.83 27.48 23.89
N CYS A 157 21.04 26.40 23.75
CA CYS A 157 21.05 25.19 24.58
C CYS A 157 20.34 25.42 25.92
N ASP A 158 19.23 24.72 26.17
CA ASP A 158 19.08 23.93 27.40
C ASP A 158 17.92 22.92 27.27
N TYR A 159 18.23 21.66 27.60
CA TYR A 159 17.32 20.53 27.72
C TYR A 159 17.29 20.22 29.22
N SER A 160 16.19 20.49 29.91
CA SER A 160 16.09 20.28 31.34
C SER A 160 15.02 19.25 31.69
N HIS A 161 15.52 18.22 32.37
CA HIS A 161 14.95 17.20 33.29
C HIS A 161 13.43 17.04 33.43
#